data_AF-A0A1M4DWG9-F1
#
_entry.id   AF-A0A1M4DWG9-F1
#
_cell.length_a   1.000
_cell.length_b   1.000
_cell.length_c   1.000
_cell.angle_alpha   90.00
_cell.angle_beta   90.00
_cell.angle_gamma   90.00
#
_symmetry.space_group_name_H-M   'P 1'
#
loop_
_entity.id
_entity.type
_entity.pdbx_description
1 polymer ?
#
loop_
_entity_poly.entity_id
_entity_poly.type
_entity_poly.pdbx_seq_one_letter_code
_entity_poly.pdbx_strand_id
1 'polypeptide(L)' 'MADIAFRANAEDERIIRRALREGERPSDVLRRALRLLQREMWDDRLLSGLRPVEGLPDEH' A
#
# COMPACT_ATOMS: atom_id res chain seq x y z
N MET A 1 -18.92 -12.55 1.85
CA MET A 1 -17.83 -11.62 2.21
C MET A 1 -16.85 -12.41 3.07
N ALA A 2 -15.56 -12.43 2.73
CA ALA A 2 -14.56 -13.09 3.57
C ALA A 2 -14.24 -12.18 4.77
N ASP A 3 -14.19 -12.75 5.97
CA ASP A 3 -13.80 -12.04 7.18
C ASP A 3 -12.33 -12.33 7.47
N ILE A 4 -11.56 -11.28 7.77
CA ILE A 4 -10.15 -11.38 8.16
C ILE A 4 -10.03 -10.72 9.53
N ALA A 5 -9.66 -11.52 10.53
CA ALA A 5 -9.43 -11.02 11.87
C ALA A 5 -8.11 -10.24 11.93
N PHE A 6 -8.17 -8.99 12.41
CA PHE A 6 -7.00 -8.15 12.66
C PHE A 6 -6.76 -8.04 14.16
N ARG A 7 -5.65 -8.60 14.65
CA ARG A 7 -5.26 -8.52 16.06
C ARG A 7 -4.36 -7.32 16.27
N ALA A 8 -4.99 -6.16 16.50
CA ALA A 8 -4.28 -4.91 16.76
C ALA A 8 -3.44 -5.01 18.03
N ASN A 9 -2.22 -4.48 17.97
CA ASN A 9 -1.44 -4.14 19.15
C ASN A 9 -1.71 -2.68 19.58
N ALA A 10 -1.13 -2.26 20.71
CA ALA A 10 -1.36 -0.93 21.26
C ALA A 10 -0.93 0.22 20.32
N GLU A 11 0.11 0.01 19.50
CA GLU A 11 0.56 1.00 18.53
C GLU A 11 -0.36 1.06 17.31
N ASP A 12 -0.82 -0.10 16.82
CA ASP A 12 -1.82 -0.16 15.74
C ASP A 12 -3.09 0.60 16.16
N GLU A 13 -3.56 0.41 17.39
CA GLU A 13 -4.72 1.14 17.92
C GLU A 13 -4.48 2.65 17.98
N ARG A 14 -3.26 3.10 18.29
CA ARG A 14 -2.91 4.53 18.30
C ARG A 14 -2.92 5.09 16.89
N ILE A 15 -2.35 4.37 15.93
CA ILE A 15 -2.33 4.75 14.52
C ILE A 15 -3.75 4.84 13.98
N ILE A 16 -4.57 3.81 14.22
CA ILE A 16 -5.96 3.75 13.76
C ILE A 16 -6.77 4.90 14.35
N ARG A 17 -6.65 5.16 15.66
CA ARG A 17 -7.36 6.28 16.31
C ARG A 17 -6.95 7.64 15.75
N ARG A 18 -5.65 7.85 15.49
CA ARG A 18 -5.15 9.10 14.90
C ARG A 18 -5.59 9.29 13.45
N ALA A 19 -5.73 8.20 12.69
CA ALA A 19 -6.12 8.22 11.29
C ALA A 19 -7.65 8.19 11.07
N LEU A 20 -8.43 8.00 12.14
CA LEU A 20 -9.89 7.95 12.09
C LEU A 20 -10.47 9.31 11.69
N ARG A 21 -11.42 9.33 10.76
CA ARG A 21 -12.20 10.52 10.40
C ARG A 21 -13.62 10.42 10.92
N GLU A 22 -14.33 11.53 10.98
CA GLU A 22 -15.73 11.55 11.43
C GLU A 22 -16.59 10.59 10.60
N GLY A 23 -17.33 9.71 11.30
CA GLY A 23 -18.18 8.69 10.68
C GLY A 23 -17.45 7.45 10.15
N GLU A 24 -16.11 7.39 10.19
CA GLU A 24 -15.35 6.19 9.76
C GLU A 24 -15.28 5.13 10.87
N ARG A 25 -15.40 3.86 10.47
CA ARG A 25 -15.09 2.73 11.35
C ARG A 25 -13.60 2.39 11.24
N PRO A 26 -13.00 1.73 12.25
CA PRO A 26 -11.63 1.21 12.16
C PRO A 26 -11.37 0.36 10.90
N SER A 27 -12.36 -0.42 10.46
CA SER A 27 -12.29 -1.22 9.24
C SER A 27 -12.12 -0.36 7.97
N ASP A 28 -12.68 0.85 7.94
CA ASP A 28 -12.58 1.76 6.79
C ASP A 28 -11.18 2.37 6.73
N VAL A 29 -10.60 2.69 7.88
CA VAL A 29 -9.20 3.12 7.99
C VAL A 29 -8.25 2.03 7.49
N LEU A 30 -8.44 0.78 7.94
CA LEU A 30 -7.63 -0.36 7.49
C LEU A 30 -7.76 -0.58 5.98
N ARG A 31 -8.98 -0.49 5.42
CA ARG A 31 -9.20 -0.59 3.97
C ARG A 31 -8.48 0.51 3.20
N ARG A 32 -8.47 1.75 3.71
CA ARG A 32 -7.74 2.86 3.09
C ARG A 32 -6.24 2.62 3.13
N ALA A 33 -5.69 2.18 4.26
CA ALA A 33 -4.28 1.84 4.40
C ALA A 33 -3.86 0.73 3.42
N LEU A 34 -4.65 -0.34 3.30
CA LEU A 34 -4.38 -1.42 2.36
C LEU A 34 -4.37 -0.95 0.90
N ARG A 35 -5.24 -0.02 0.52
CA ARG A 35 -5.24 0.57 -0.83
C ARG A 35 -4.02 1.46 -1.10
N LEU A 36 -3.47 2.11 -0.07
CA LEU A 36 -2.22 2.87 -0.19
C LEU A 36 -1.04 1.91 -0.39
N LEU A 37 -0.93 0.88 0.45
CA LEU A 37 0.08 -0.17 0.31
C LEU A 37 0.01 -0.86 -1.05
N GLN A 38 -1.20 -1.13 -1.56
CA GLN A 38 -1.37 -1.70 -2.90
C GLN A 38 -0.77 -0.82 -3.99
N ARG A 39 -0.90 0.52 -3.89
CA ARG A 39 -0.34 1.45 -4.87
C ARG A 39 1.19 1.46 -4.80
N GLU A 40 1.74 1.53 -3.60
CA GLU A 40 3.20 1.47 -3.39
C GLU A 40 3.80 0.17 -3.95
N MET A 41 3.15 -0.97 -3.72
CA MET A 41 3.57 -2.25 -4.29
C MET A 41 3.53 -2.26 -5.84
N TRP A 42 2.64 -1.49 -6.45
CA TRP A 42 2.57 -1.37 -7.91
C TRP A 42 3.70 -0.50 -8.45
N ASP A 43 4.04 0.59 -7.75
CA ASP A 43 5.15 1.46 -8.10
C ASP A 43 6.49 0.72 -8.03
N ASP A 44 6.72 -0.05 -6.95
CA ASP A 44 7.90 -0.92 -6.80
C ASP A 44 7.99 -1.98 -7.91
N ARG A 45 6.84 -2.55 -8.29
CA ARG A 45 6.79 -3.53 -9.38
C ARG A 45 7.08 -2.90 -10.75
N LEU A 46 6.63 -1.67 -10.98
CA LEU A 46 6.93 -0.92 -12.20
C LEU A 46 8.42 -0.58 -12.27
N LEU A 47 8.98 -0.06 -11.18
CA LEU A 47 10.41 0.26 -11.05
C LEU A 47 11.31 -0.97 -11.25
N SER A 48 10.95 -2.11 -10.69
CA SER A 48 11.69 -3.37 -10.89
C SER A 48 11.49 -4.00 -12.27
N GLY A 49 10.39 -3.68 -12.96
CA GLY A 49 10.12 -4.12 -14.33
C GLY A 49 10.84 -3.29 -15.41
N LEU A 50 11.24 -2.06 -15.09
CA LEU A 50 12.10 -1.23 -15.94
C LEU A 50 13.53 -1.79 -15.89
N ARG A 51 13.82 -2.81 -16.70
CA ARG A 51 15.22 -3.14 -17.03
C ARG A 51 15.81 -1.95 -17.81
N PRO A 52 17.01 -1.46 -17.46
CA PRO A 52 17.73 -0.56 -18.35
C PRO A 52 17.89 -1.30 -19.69
N VAL A 53 17.39 -0.70 -20.77
CA VAL A 53 17.76 -1.11 -22.12
C VAL A 53 19.21 -0.65 -22.33
N GLU A 54 20.16 -1.40 -21.79
CA GLU A 54 21.56 -1.31 -22.19
C GLU A 54 21.71 -1.99 -23.55
N GLY A 55 22.08 -1.22 -24.55
CA GLY A 55 22.48 -1.72 -25.86
C GLY A 55 21.52 -1.43 -27.01
N LEU A 56 21.07 -0.18 -27.18
CA LEU A 56 20.80 0.29 -28.54
C LEU A 56 22.17 0.52 -29.19
N PRO A 57 22.57 -0.26 -30.21
CA PRO A 57 23.82 0.01 -30.91
C PRO A 57 23.67 1.34 -31.62
N ASP A 58 24.61 2.25 -31.38
CA ASP A 58 24.75 3.48 -32.16
C ASP A 58 24.90 3.09 -33.63
N GLU A 59 23.86 3.36 -34.41
CA GLU A 59 23.86 3.23 -35.85
C GLU A 59 24.78 4.32 -36.44
N HIS A 60 26.00 3.91 -36.79
CA HIS A 60 26.96 4.67 -37.60
C HIS A 60 26.90 4.24 -39.06
#